data_AF-B8FJW1-F1
#
_entry.id   AF-B8FJW1-F1
#
_cell.length_a   1.000
_cell.length_b   1.000
_cell.length_c   1.000
_cell.angle_alpha   90.00
_cell.angle_beta   90.00
_cell.angle_gamma   90.00
#
_symmetry.space_group_name_H-M   'P 1'
#
loop_
_entity.id
_entity.type
_entity.pdbx_description
1 polymer ?
#
loop_
_entity_poly.entity_id
_entity_poly.type
_entity_poly.pdbx_seq_one_letter_code
_entity_poly.pdbx_strand_id
1 'polypeptide(L)'
;MARVDDYFNAKKIAVESLSKESFEELAASSGFQSPAENTLTVPFLTRTYKVDFPSFDFTDQDDPEAEVPIQEQVLILHYMMGDKTAHPSEDWVAYREIPGATFYFSAFCKRAIDPLKNVFEHNLEGLDKGAQILEASELDFGDAGYEFKPFPRVPVRMILYVGDDEFPSEANILFDSSAGDLLSPEDLAWLAGMIVYRLMALAR
;
A
#
# COMPACT_ATOMS: atom_id res chain seq x y z
N MET A 1 14.10 0.03 13.82
CA MET A 1 13.89 -0.31 12.39
C MET A 1 14.09 -1.81 12.28
N ALA A 2 13.16 -2.54 11.66
CA ALA A 2 13.31 -3.98 11.46
C ALA A 2 14.61 -4.26 10.69
N ARG A 3 15.32 -5.33 11.06
CA ARG A 3 16.51 -5.78 10.34
C ARG A 3 16.06 -6.39 9.01
N VAL A 4 16.94 -6.34 8.00
CA VAL A 4 16.65 -6.96 6.71
C VAL A 4 16.29 -8.46 6.86
N ASP A 5 16.96 -9.14 7.79
CA ASP A 5 16.68 -10.54 8.16
C ASP A 5 15.22 -10.77 8.61
N ASP A 6 14.60 -9.78 9.26
CA ASP A 6 13.22 -9.89 9.74
C ASP A 6 12.24 -9.99 8.56
N TYR A 7 12.50 -9.28 7.45
CA TYR A 7 11.67 -9.35 6.24
C TYR A 7 11.83 -10.67 5.49
N PHE A 8 13.06 -11.21 5.42
CA PHE A 8 13.27 -12.53 4.82
C PHE A 8 12.54 -13.61 5.61
N ASN A 9 12.54 -13.52 6.94
CA ASN A 9 11.78 -14.43 7.79
C ASN A 9 10.27 -14.25 7.62
N ALA A 10 9.78 -13.00 7.55
CA ALA A 10 8.37 -12.72 7.27
C ALA A 10 7.91 -13.30 5.93
N LYS A 11 8.69 -13.07 4.85
CA LYS A 11 8.44 -13.67 3.53
C LYS A 11 8.38 -15.20 3.65
N LYS A 12 9.37 -15.81 4.28
CA LYS A 12 9.42 -17.27 4.45
C LYS A 12 8.16 -17.83 5.11
N ILE A 13 7.73 -17.23 6.23
CA ILE A 13 6.52 -17.66 6.94
C ILE A 13 5.28 -17.50 6.05
N ALA A 14 5.16 -16.39 5.34
CA ALA A 14 4.03 -16.14 4.45
C ALA A 14 3.97 -17.15 3.30
N VAL A 15 5.11 -17.44 2.67
CA VAL A 15 5.23 -18.47 1.62
C VAL A 15 4.89 -19.86 2.15
N GLU A 16 5.39 -20.24 3.33
CA GLU A 16 5.05 -21.51 3.97
C GLU A 16 3.55 -21.66 4.30
N SER A 17 2.84 -20.55 4.51
CA SER A 17 1.39 -20.55 4.70
C SER A 17 0.66 -20.69 3.36
N LEU A 18 0.89 -19.74 2.44
CA LEU A 18 0.16 -19.61 1.19
C LEU A 18 0.39 -20.79 0.22
N SER A 19 1.58 -21.40 0.24
CA SER A 19 1.90 -22.57 -0.61
C SER A 19 1.06 -23.81 -0.29
N LYS A 20 0.33 -23.84 0.83
CA LYS A 20 -0.57 -24.93 1.20
C LYS A 20 -2.00 -24.74 0.68
N GLU A 21 -2.29 -23.60 0.08
CA GLU A 21 -3.62 -23.22 -0.40
C GLU A 21 -3.80 -23.57 -1.88
N SER A 22 -5.04 -23.52 -2.39
CA SER A 22 -5.30 -23.65 -3.83
C SER A 22 -4.91 -22.36 -4.55
N PHE A 23 -4.24 -22.52 -5.70
CA PHE A 23 -3.90 -21.39 -6.57
C PHE A 23 -5.16 -20.64 -7.05
N GLU A 24 -6.21 -21.38 -7.41
CA GLU A 24 -7.48 -20.82 -7.85
C GLU A 24 -8.16 -20.00 -6.75
N GLU A 25 -8.15 -20.50 -5.51
CA GLU A 25 -8.68 -19.77 -4.36
C GLU A 25 -7.87 -18.50 -4.09
N LEU A 26 -6.53 -18.58 -4.14
CA LEU A 26 -5.65 -17.42 -3.95
C LEU A 26 -5.86 -16.35 -5.02
N ALA A 27 -5.93 -16.74 -6.30
CA ALA A 27 -6.19 -15.82 -7.40
C ALA A 27 -7.57 -15.15 -7.22
N ALA A 28 -8.60 -15.93 -6.90
CA ALA A 28 -9.95 -15.41 -6.70
C ALA A 28 -10.05 -14.45 -5.49
N SER A 29 -9.49 -14.81 -4.34
CA SER A 29 -9.61 -13.99 -3.13
C SER A 29 -8.70 -12.76 -3.13
N SER A 30 -7.53 -12.84 -3.78
CA SER A 30 -6.63 -11.68 -3.89
C SER A 30 -7.14 -10.63 -4.87
N GLY A 31 -7.96 -11.02 -5.84
CA GLY A 31 -8.37 -10.13 -6.93
C GLY A 31 -7.26 -9.87 -7.96
N PHE A 32 -6.13 -10.59 -7.89
CA PHE A 32 -5.07 -10.52 -8.89
C PHE A 32 -5.40 -11.36 -10.12
N GLN A 33 -4.91 -10.93 -11.27
CA GLN A 33 -5.09 -11.66 -12.52
C GLN A 33 -4.13 -12.84 -12.59
N SER A 34 -4.53 -13.91 -13.28
CA SER A 34 -3.67 -15.06 -13.58
C SER A 34 -3.67 -15.31 -15.10
N PRO A 35 -2.73 -14.70 -15.84
CA PRO A 35 -2.66 -14.86 -17.29
C PRO A 35 -2.04 -16.19 -17.73
N ALA A 36 -1.39 -16.92 -16.82
CA ALA A 36 -0.75 -18.20 -17.04
C ALA A 36 -1.00 -19.14 -15.86
N GLU A 37 -0.88 -20.45 -16.10
CA GLU A 37 -1.03 -21.46 -15.06
C GLU A 37 -0.03 -21.22 -13.92
N ASN A 38 -0.53 -21.19 -12.69
CA ASN A 38 0.27 -20.99 -11.46
C ASN A 38 1.09 -19.68 -11.43
N THR A 39 0.68 -18.63 -12.14
CA THR A 39 1.32 -17.30 -12.02
C THR A 39 0.27 -16.21 -11.82
N LEU A 40 0.52 -15.33 -10.84
CA LEU A 40 -0.26 -14.11 -10.60
C LEU A 40 0.43 -12.90 -11.22
N THR A 41 -0.37 -11.97 -11.73
CA THR A 41 0.04 -10.62 -12.10
C THR A 41 -0.44 -9.64 -11.05
N VAL A 42 0.52 -8.99 -10.39
CA VAL A 42 0.30 -8.10 -9.25
C VAL A 42 0.75 -6.69 -9.60
N PRO A 43 -0.18 -5.80 -10.02
CA PRO A 43 0.10 -4.37 -10.06
C PRO A 43 0.35 -3.86 -8.64
N PHE A 44 1.45 -3.15 -8.45
CA PHE A 44 1.79 -2.54 -7.17
C PHE A 44 2.52 -1.22 -7.40
N LEU A 45 1.83 -0.11 -7.07
CA LEU A 45 2.29 1.25 -7.34
C LEU A 45 2.63 1.46 -8.83
N THR A 46 3.89 1.70 -9.18
CA THR A 46 4.31 1.91 -10.58
C THR A 46 4.92 0.66 -11.23
N ARG A 47 4.80 -0.52 -10.60
CA ARG A 47 5.40 -1.77 -11.07
C ARG A 47 4.33 -2.83 -11.22
N THR A 48 4.56 -3.76 -12.13
CA THR A 48 3.74 -4.97 -12.24
C THR A 48 4.63 -6.18 -12.00
N TYR A 49 4.28 -6.99 -11.02
CA TYR A 49 5.02 -8.20 -10.68
C TYR A 49 4.36 -9.44 -11.24
N LYS A 50 5.17 -10.37 -11.72
CA LYS A 50 4.80 -11.77 -11.89
C LYS A 50 5.19 -12.51 -10.62
N VAL A 51 4.26 -13.29 -10.07
CA VAL A 51 4.46 -14.06 -8.85
C VAL A 51 4.09 -15.50 -9.11
N ASP A 52 5.09 -16.38 -9.04
CA ASP A 52 4.91 -17.81 -9.32
C ASP A 52 4.38 -18.57 -8.11
N PHE A 53 3.48 -19.52 -8.33
CA PHE A 53 2.98 -20.45 -7.33
C PHE A 53 3.58 -21.85 -7.58
N PRO A 54 3.97 -22.61 -6.53
CA PRO A 54 3.83 -22.31 -5.10
C PRO A 54 5.04 -21.61 -4.46
N SER A 55 6.05 -21.20 -5.22
CA SER A 55 7.31 -20.67 -4.66
C SER A 55 7.22 -19.21 -4.18
N PHE A 56 6.29 -18.43 -4.73
CA PHE A 56 6.17 -16.99 -4.59
C PHE A 56 7.49 -16.27 -4.89
N ASP A 57 8.09 -16.66 -6.02
CA ASP A 57 9.19 -15.92 -6.64
C ASP A 57 8.61 -14.72 -7.38
N PHE A 58 9.16 -13.54 -7.11
CA PHE A 58 8.71 -12.29 -7.71
C PHE A 58 9.66 -11.89 -8.83
N THR A 59 9.11 -11.57 -9.98
CA THR A 59 9.83 -10.98 -11.11
C THR A 59 9.13 -9.72 -11.55
N ASP A 60 9.87 -8.65 -11.79
CA ASP A 60 9.31 -7.47 -12.43
C ASP A 60 9.01 -7.76 -13.90
N GLN A 61 7.79 -7.41 -14.32
CA GLN A 61 7.33 -7.70 -15.67
C GLN A 61 8.05 -6.88 -16.75
N ASP A 62 8.45 -5.64 -16.44
CA ASP A 62 9.03 -4.69 -17.38
C ASP A 62 10.56 -4.75 -17.38
N ASP A 63 11.18 -5.14 -16.25
CA ASP A 63 12.62 -5.36 -16.10
C ASP A 63 12.93 -6.63 -15.27
N PRO A 64 13.00 -7.82 -15.89
CA PRO A 64 13.20 -9.08 -15.19
C PRO A 64 14.49 -9.18 -14.36
N GLU A 65 15.49 -8.34 -14.63
CA GLU A 65 16.76 -8.29 -13.88
C GLU A 65 16.68 -7.33 -12.67
N ALA A 66 15.63 -6.51 -12.59
CA ALA A 66 15.45 -5.58 -11.48
C ALA A 66 15.09 -6.32 -10.19
N GLU A 67 15.79 -5.97 -9.11
CA GLU A 67 15.46 -6.49 -7.79
C GLU A 67 14.05 -6.03 -7.38
N VAL A 68 13.25 -7.00 -6.92
CA VAL A 68 11.95 -6.72 -6.29
C VAL A 68 12.18 -6.48 -4.80
N PRO A 69 11.89 -5.28 -4.24
CA PRO A 69 12.18 -4.98 -2.85
C PRO A 69 11.49 -5.95 -1.90
N ILE A 70 12.23 -6.50 -0.93
CA ILE A 70 11.71 -7.53 -0.02
C ILE A 70 10.48 -7.05 0.77
N GLN A 71 10.41 -5.76 1.11
CA GLN A 71 9.28 -5.17 1.81
C GLN A 71 8.00 -5.17 0.96
N GLU A 72 8.11 -4.93 -0.36
CA GLU A 72 6.97 -5.00 -1.27
C GLU A 72 6.49 -6.45 -1.40
N GLN A 73 7.42 -7.42 -1.51
CA GLN A 73 7.09 -8.83 -1.53
C GLN A 73 6.32 -9.26 -0.26
N VAL A 74 6.83 -8.89 0.92
CA VAL A 74 6.19 -9.20 2.21
C VAL A 74 4.80 -8.59 2.28
N LEU A 75 4.65 -7.32 1.90
CA LEU A 75 3.37 -6.62 1.96
C LEU A 75 2.32 -7.25 1.02
N ILE A 76 2.71 -7.63 -0.20
CA ILE A 76 1.85 -8.33 -1.16
C ILE A 76 1.45 -9.71 -0.61
N LEU A 77 2.38 -10.45 -0.02
CA LEU A 77 2.09 -11.77 0.58
C LEU A 77 1.15 -11.64 1.78
N HIS A 78 1.37 -10.67 2.67
CA HIS A 78 0.48 -10.41 3.80
C HIS A 78 -0.92 -10.03 3.35
N TYR A 79 -1.06 -9.23 2.28
CA TYR A 79 -2.36 -8.93 1.68
C TYR A 79 -3.08 -10.21 1.22
N MET A 80 -2.36 -11.15 0.59
CA MET A 80 -2.95 -12.44 0.17
C MET A 80 -3.30 -13.37 1.34
N MET A 81 -2.63 -13.23 2.49
CA MET A 81 -2.93 -13.96 3.73
C MET A 81 -4.10 -13.37 4.54
N GLY A 82 -4.46 -12.11 4.28
CA GLY A 82 -5.53 -11.41 4.98
C GLY A 82 -6.90 -12.09 4.80
N ASP A 83 -7.91 -11.58 5.50
CA ASP A 83 -9.27 -12.16 5.41
C ASP A 83 -9.78 -12.13 3.95
N LYS A 84 -9.94 -13.32 3.37
CA LYS A 84 -10.40 -13.53 1.99
C LYS A 84 -11.84 -13.10 1.75
N THR A 85 -12.61 -12.92 2.82
CA THR A 85 -14.02 -12.50 2.78
C THR A 85 -14.20 -11.01 3.04
N ALA A 86 -13.15 -10.31 3.48
CA ALA A 86 -13.18 -8.87 3.67
C ALA A 86 -13.32 -8.14 2.33
N HIS A 87 -14.23 -7.18 2.28
CA HIS A 87 -14.44 -6.27 1.15
C HIS A 87 -14.49 -4.83 1.69
N PRO A 88 -14.06 -3.83 0.91
CA PRO A 88 -14.18 -2.44 1.30
C PRO A 88 -15.60 -2.11 1.77
N SER A 89 -15.72 -1.57 2.97
CA SER A 89 -17.00 -1.16 3.55
C SER A 89 -17.48 0.17 3.01
N GLU A 90 -16.59 0.95 2.39
CA GLU A 90 -16.74 2.36 2.04
C GLU A 90 -16.85 3.30 3.25
N ASP A 91 -16.60 2.78 4.46
CA ASP A 91 -16.51 3.56 5.69
C ASP A 91 -15.04 3.94 5.96
N TRP A 92 -14.77 5.24 6.09
CA TRP A 92 -13.40 5.76 6.17
C TRP A 92 -13.01 6.10 7.61
N VAL A 93 -11.88 5.57 8.05
CA VAL A 93 -11.35 5.75 9.40
C VAL A 93 -9.93 6.31 9.38
N ALA A 94 -9.60 7.11 10.39
CA ALA A 94 -8.21 7.51 10.61
C ALA A 94 -7.39 6.30 11.08
N TYR A 95 -6.10 6.29 10.77
CA TYR A 95 -5.22 5.18 11.14
C TYR A 95 -5.30 4.80 12.64
N ARG A 96 -5.45 5.76 13.56
CA ARG A 96 -5.56 5.48 15.02
C ARG A 96 -6.78 4.67 15.41
N GLU A 97 -7.83 4.70 14.61
CA GLU A 97 -9.10 4.02 14.88
C GLU A 97 -9.02 2.53 14.53
N ILE A 98 -8.01 2.13 13.74
CA ILE A 98 -7.75 0.73 13.43
C ILE A 98 -7.26 0.01 14.70
N PRO A 99 -7.88 -1.12 15.09
CA PRO A 99 -7.47 -1.86 16.28
C PRO A 99 -5.96 -2.18 16.30
N GLY A 100 -5.28 -1.78 17.37
CA GLY A 100 -3.84 -1.99 17.54
C GLY A 100 -2.93 -0.94 16.88
N ALA A 101 -3.47 -0.02 16.06
CA ALA A 101 -2.66 0.99 15.37
C ALA A 101 -2.00 2.03 16.28
N THR A 102 -2.52 2.22 17.50
CA THR A 102 -1.93 3.11 18.50
C THR A 102 -0.45 2.81 18.79
N PHE A 103 -0.04 1.53 18.73
CA PHE A 103 1.37 1.14 18.94
C PHE A 103 2.31 1.62 17.83
N TYR A 104 1.77 1.84 16.63
CA TYR A 104 2.52 2.20 15.43
C TYR A 104 2.32 3.64 15.00
N PHE A 105 1.39 4.38 15.63
CA PHE A 105 0.99 5.71 15.19
C PHE A 105 2.16 6.69 15.03
N SER A 106 3.10 6.73 15.98
CA SER A 106 4.26 7.62 15.88
C SER A 106 5.13 7.29 14.67
N ALA A 107 5.29 6.00 14.36
CA ALA A 107 6.04 5.55 13.19
C ALA A 107 5.27 5.81 11.88
N PHE A 108 3.94 5.67 11.90
CA PHE A 108 3.06 6.03 10.80
C PHE A 108 3.16 7.51 10.44
N CYS A 109 3.07 8.41 11.43
CA CYS A 109 3.21 9.85 11.18
C CYS A 109 4.53 10.18 10.50
N LYS A 110 5.65 9.73 11.08
CA LYS A 110 6.98 10.00 10.53
C LYS A 110 7.20 9.43 9.14
N ARG A 111 6.53 8.34 8.80
CA ARG A 111 6.71 7.62 7.54
C ARG A 111 5.79 8.12 6.43
N ALA A 112 4.57 8.52 6.76
CA ALA A 112 3.53 8.78 5.78
C ALA A 112 2.98 10.21 5.89
N ILE A 113 2.50 10.62 7.08
CA ILE A 113 1.87 11.94 7.27
C ILE A 113 2.88 13.08 7.10
N ASP A 114 4.00 13.02 7.81
CA ASP A 114 4.99 14.11 7.80
C ASP A 114 5.61 14.29 6.41
N PRO A 115 6.03 13.24 5.67
CA PRO A 115 6.54 13.41 4.32
C PRO A 115 5.48 13.87 3.31
N LEU A 116 4.24 13.37 3.40
CA LEU A 116 3.13 13.82 2.54
C LEU A 116 2.92 15.32 2.71
N LYS A 117 2.81 15.78 3.95
CA LYS A 117 2.65 17.20 4.26
C LYS A 117 3.85 18.03 3.81
N ASN A 118 5.04 17.74 4.35
CA ASN A 118 6.20 18.62 4.24
C ASN A 118 6.74 18.75 2.81
N VAL A 119 6.50 17.75 1.96
CA VAL A 119 6.93 17.79 0.55
C VAL A 119 5.89 18.51 -0.30
N PHE A 120 4.62 18.20 -0.10
CA PHE A 120 3.57 18.63 -1.02
C PHE A 120 2.86 19.92 -0.61
N GLU A 121 3.08 20.43 0.61
CA GLU A 121 2.62 21.79 0.99
C GLU A 121 3.19 22.90 0.09
N HIS A 122 4.30 22.62 -0.61
CA HIS A 122 4.93 23.54 -1.56
C HIS A 122 4.92 23.01 -3.01
N ASN A 123 4.24 21.89 -3.27
CA ASN A 123 4.28 21.22 -4.58
C ASN A 123 2.99 20.46 -4.90
N LEU A 124 1.83 21.14 -4.90
CA LEU A 124 0.55 20.53 -5.26
C LEU A 124 0.55 19.95 -6.68
N GLU A 125 1.22 20.59 -7.63
CA GLU A 125 1.34 20.10 -9.01
C GLU A 125 2.09 18.76 -9.07
N GLY A 126 3.17 18.61 -8.30
CA GLY A 126 3.89 17.35 -8.20
C GLY A 126 3.07 16.25 -7.53
N LEU A 127 2.20 16.60 -6.57
CA LEU A 127 1.27 15.66 -5.96
C LEU A 127 0.26 15.16 -6.99
N ASP A 128 -0.39 16.06 -7.73
CA ASP A 128 -1.34 15.73 -8.80
C ASP A 128 -0.70 14.85 -9.88
N LYS A 129 0.46 15.26 -10.41
CA LYS A 129 1.22 14.46 -11.38
C LYS A 129 1.51 13.05 -10.86
N GLY A 130 1.98 12.93 -9.62
CA GLY A 130 2.27 11.64 -9.00
C GLY A 130 1.01 10.78 -8.82
N ALA A 131 -0.09 11.41 -8.40
CA ALA A 131 -1.38 10.74 -8.21
C ALA A 131 -1.95 10.22 -9.52
N GLN A 132 -1.87 11.00 -10.61
CA GLN A 132 -2.28 10.57 -11.95
C GLN A 132 -1.46 9.38 -12.46
N ILE A 133 -0.14 9.39 -12.26
CA ILE A 133 0.73 8.25 -12.64
C ILE A 133 0.40 6.98 -11.84
N LEU A 134 -0.03 7.14 -10.59
CA LEU A 134 -0.51 6.05 -9.74
C LEU A 134 -1.98 5.70 -9.95
N GLU A 135 -2.62 6.27 -10.99
CA GLU A 135 -4.02 6.05 -11.34
C GLU A 135 -5.00 6.31 -10.18
N ALA A 136 -4.64 7.25 -9.30
CA ALA A 136 -5.48 7.64 -8.18
C ALA A 136 -6.71 8.42 -8.67
N SER A 137 -7.84 8.24 -7.98
CA SER A 137 -9.05 9.02 -8.23
C SER A 137 -9.02 10.31 -7.41
N GLU A 138 -9.27 11.45 -8.04
CA GLU A 138 -9.37 12.74 -7.36
C GLU A 138 -10.60 12.79 -6.45
N LEU A 139 -10.46 13.46 -5.31
CA LEU A 139 -11.50 13.69 -4.33
C LEU A 139 -11.64 15.20 -4.05
N ASP A 140 -12.88 15.65 -3.91
CA ASP A 140 -13.20 17.04 -3.51
C ASP A 140 -13.05 17.24 -1.99
N PHE A 141 -11.83 17.05 -1.47
CA PHE A 141 -11.46 17.25 -0.07
C PHE A 141 -10.09 17.93 0.06
N GLY A 142 -10.00 18.92 0.95
CA GLY A 142 -8.78 19.69 1.18
C GLY A 142 -8.36 20.52 -0.04
N ASP A 143 -7.11 20.96 -0.06
CA ASP A 143 -6.51 21.59 -1.24
C ASP A 143 -6.07 20.56 -2.28
N ALA A 144 -5.86 19.31 -1.84
CA ALA A 144 -5.63 18.16 -2.71
C ALA A 144 -6.07 16.86 -2.02
N GLY A 145 -6.95 16.10 -2.68
CA GLY A 145 -7.49 14.85 -2.17
C GLY A 145 -7.44 13.74 -3.22
N TYR A 146 -6.95 12.56 -2.84
CA TYR A 146 -6.85 11.41 -3.76
C TYR A 146 -7.18 10.09 -3.07
N GLU A 147 -7.83 9.20 -3.80
CA GLU A 147 -8.03 7.79 -3.44
C GLU A 147 -7.12 6.89 -4.29
N PHE A 148 -6.27 6.14 -3.61
CA PHE A 148 -5.36 5.15 -4.20
C PHE A 148 -5.91 3.75 -3.99
N LYS A 149 -5.66 2.86 -4.96
CA LYS A 149 -6.01 1.42 -4.88
C LYS A 149 -4.76 0.56 -5.03
N PRO A 150 -3.83 0.59 -4.06
CA PRO A 150 -2.59 -0.18 -4.13
C PRO A 150 -2.82 -1.70 -4.10
N PHE A 151 -3.95 -2.12 -3.55
CA PHE A 151 -4.48 -3.48 -3.64
C PHE A 151 -5.96 -3.44 -3.99
N PRO A 152 -6.51 -4.49 -4.63
CA PRO A 152 -7.92 -4.52 -5.03
C PRO A 152 -8.92 -4.27 -3.89
N ARG A 153 -8.56 -4.63 -2.65
CA ARG A 153 -9.45 -4.56 -1.47
C ARG A 153 -8.94 -3.64 -0.35
N VAL A 154 -7.91 -2.84 -0.61
CA VAL A 154 -7.34 -1.90 0.40
C VAL A 154 -7.21 -0.51 -0.21
N PRO A 155 -8.32 0.22 -0.41
CA PRO A 155 -8.24 1.59 -0.87
C PRO A 155 -7.73 2.51 0.26
N VAL A 156 -6.99 3.56 -0.11
CA VAL A 156 -6.35 4.51 0.82
C VAL A 156 -6.60 5.92 0.32
N ARG A 157 -7.12 6.80 1.19
CA ARG A 157 -7.31 8.21 0.85
C ARG A 157 -6.21 9.06 1.48
N MET A 158 -5.69 10.02 0.71
CA MET A 158 -4.74 11.00 1.19
C MET A 158 -5.30 12.39 0.91
N ILE A 159 -5.33 13.23 1.94
CA ILE A 159 -5.89 14.58 1.88
C ILE A 159 -4.85 15.53 2.45
N LEU A 160 -4.54 16.59 1.69
CA LEU A 160 -3.63 17.65 2.09
C LEU A 160 -4.41 18.96 2.24
N TYR A 161 -4.18 19.65 3.35
CA TYR A 161 -4.62 21.01 3.63
C TYR A 161 -3.35 21.87 3.69
N VAL A 162 -3.23 22.84 2.79
CA VAL A 162 -2.10 23.76 2.75
C VAL A 162 -2.29 24.80 3.83
N GLY A 163 -1.23 25.05 4.59
CA GLY A 163 -1.24 26.06 5.64
C GLY A 163 -1.35 27.48 5.08
N ASP A 164 -1.88 28.37 5.91
CA ASP A 164 -1.96 29.79 5.66
C ASP A 164 -1.22 30.58 6.78
N ASP A 165 -1.46 31.88 6.85
CA ASP A 165 -0.84 32.75 7.86
C ASP A 165 -1.31 32.42 9.30
N GLU A 166 -2.43 31.72 9.47
CA GLU A 166 -3.06 31.42 10.75
C GLU A 166 -2.84 29.96 11.19
N PHE A 167 -2.77 29.01 10.24
CA PHE A 167 -2.69 27.58 10.52
C PHE A 167 -1.59 26.88 9.69
N PRO A 168 -0.81 25.95 10.29
CA PRO A 168 0.16 25.17 9.54
C PRO A 168 -0.53 24.16 8.62
N SER A 169 0.17 23.70 7.58
CA SER A 169 -0.30 22.61 6.72
C SER A 169 -0.65 21.36 7.52
N GLU A 170 -1.64 20.61 7.07
CA GLU A 170 -2.07 19.34 7.65
C GLU A 170 -2.25 18.28 6.57
N ALA A 171 -2.00 17.02 6.90
CA ALA A 171 -2.27 15.91 6.01
C ALA A 171 -2.98 14.79 6.76
N ASN A 172 -3.98 14.20 6.12
CA ASN A 172 -4.74 13.06 6.63
C ASN A 172 -4.60 11.89 5.66
N ILE A 173 -4.36 10.71 6.21
CA ILE A 173 -4.39 9.45 5.47
C ILE A 173 -5.45 8.57 6.13
N LEU A 174 -6.48 8.25 5.35
CA LEU A 174 -7.63 7.46 5.78
C LEU A 174 -7.59 6.10 5.10
N PHE A 175 -8.08 5.11 5.82
CA PHE A 175 -8.22 3.74 5.34
C PHE A 175 -9.69 3.37 5.36
N ASP A 176 -10.09 2.47 4.46
CA ASP A 176 -11.36 1.76 4.62
C ASP A 176 -11.36 0.98 5.94
N SER A 177 -12.48 0.94 6.64
CA SER A 177 -12.57 0.27 7.95
C SER A 177 -12.25 -1.23 7.87
N SER A 178 -12.42 -1.85 6.70
CA SER A 178 -12.07 -3.26 6.46
C SER A 178 -10.56 -3.50 6.29
N ALA A 179 -9.74 -2.45 6.19
CA ALA A 179 -8.30 -2.59 5.92
C ALA A 179 -7.57 -3.38 7.03
N GLY A 180 -8.04 -3.27 8.27
CA GLY A 180 -7.49 -4.01 9.42
C GLY A 180 -7.75 -5.52 9.40
N ASP A 181 -8.72 -5.98 8.60
CA ASP A 181 -8.99 -7.41 8.40
C ASP A 181 -8.04 -8.03 7.35
N LEU A 182 -7.44 -7.18 6.52
CA LEU A 182 -6.56 -7.59 5.41
C LEU A 182 -5.07 -7.42 5.74
N LEU A 183 -4.72 -6.35 6.45
CA LEU A 183 -3.33 -6.01 6.76
C LEU A 183 -3.20 -5.60 8.22
N SER A 184 -2.08 -5.97 8.83
CA SER A 184 -1.76 -5.50 10.18
C SER A 184 -1.61 -3.98 10.20
N PRO A 185 -1.78 -3.32 11.36
CA PRO A 185 -1.51 -1.89 11.46
C PRO A 185 -0.07 -1.53 11.03
N GLU A 186 0.90 -2.40 11.30
CA GLU A 186 2.29 -2.19 10.84
C GLU A 186 2.39 -2.18 9.31
N ASP A 187 1.75 -3.14 8.65
CA ASP A 187 1.72 -3.25 7.19
C ASP A 187 0.98 -2.05 6.56
N LEU A 188 -0.13 -1.60 7.15
CA LEU A 188 -0.84 -0.41 6.69
C LEU A 188 0.01 0.86 6.82
N ALA A 189 0.83 0.97 7.88
CA ALA A 189 1.78 2.07 8.00
C ALA A 189 2.90 2.01 6.95
N TRP A 190 3.35 0.80 6.61
CA TRP A 190 4.29 0.59 5.50
C TRP A 190 3.67 0.94 4.16
N LEU A 191 2.46 0.47 3.88
CA LEU A 191 1.70 0.72 2.66
C LEU A 191 1.54 2.23 2.40
N ALA A 192 1.02 2.96 3.39
CA ALA A 192 0.87 4.42 3.28
C ALA A 192 2.20 5.11 3.04
N GLY A 193 3.26 4.68 3.73
CA GLY A 193 4.62 5.15 3.47
C GLY A 193 5.05 4.92 2.02
N MET A 194 4.90 3.70 1.51
CA MET A 194 5.32 3.35 0.15
C MET A 194 4.59 4.20 -0.91
N ILE A 195 3.29 4.47 -0.73
CA ILE A 195 2.54 5.38 -1.60
C ILE A 195 3.15 6.79 -1.56
N VAL A 196 3.36 7.35 -0.37
CA VAL A 196 3.91 8.72 -0.20
C VAL A 196 5.31 8.84 -0.79
N TYR A 197 6.22 7.90 -0.50
CA TYR A 197 7.56 7.94 -1.07
C TYR A 197 7.57 7.72 -2.59
N ARG A 198 6.61 6.96 -3.13
CA ARG A 198 6.44 6.82 -4.58
C ARG A 198 5.95 8.13 -5.20
N LEU A 199 4.96 8.79 -4.60
CA LEU A 199 4.51 10.13 -5.01
C LEU A 199 5.70 11.10 -5.05
N MET A 200 6.51 11.14 -3.98
CA MET A 200 7.69 12.01 -3.91
C MET A 200 8.74 11.72 -5.00
N ALA A 201 8.87 10.46 -5.42
CA ALA A 201 9.77 10.08 -6.52
C ALA A 201 9.24 10.55 -7.89
N LEU A 202 7.92 10.51 -8.08
CA LEU A 202 7.23 10.88 -9.33
C LEU A 202 6.99 12.38 -9.48
N ALA A 203 6.95 13.11 -8.36
CA ALA A 203 6.73 14.56 -8.29
C ALA A 203 7.93 15.40 -8.78
N ARG A 204 9.00 14.74 -9.24
CA ARG A 204 10.22 15.38 -9.77
C ARG A 204 10.08 15.77 -11.24
#